data_AF-G9KSF8-F1
#
_entry.id   AF-G9KSF8-F1
#
_cell.length_a   1.000
_cell.length_b   1.000
_cell.length_c   1.000
_cell.angle_alpha   90.00
_cell.angle_beta   90.00
_cell.angle_gamma   90.00
#
_symmetry.space_group_name_H-M   'P 1'
#
loop_
_entity.id
_entity.type
_entity.pdbx_description
1 polymer ?
#
loop_
_entity_poly.entity_id
_entity_poly.type
_entity_poly.pdbx_seq_one_letter_code
_entity_poly.pdbx_strand_id
1 'polypeptide(L)'
;NQPDFVKERLKLFEILKKDHQLPFAVTDKKGNTNNVITVRVADGRTVKGEVWKTTPYQVAAEISPELAESAVVAKVNGELWDLDRPLEGDSILELLTFDNEEAQAVYWHSSAHVLGEAMELYYGGHLCYGPPIENGFYYDTFIGDRAVSSTELSALEDICKTIIKEKQPFERLEVSKEVLLEMFKYNKFKCRILNEKVNTPTTTVYRCGPLIDLCKGPHVRHTGKIKTIKIFKNSSTYWEGNPK
;
A
#
# COMPACT_ATOMS: atom_id res chain seq x y z
N ASN A 1 -21.83 2.20 -11.92
CA ASN A 1 -22.03 3.00 -10.70
C ASN A 1 -21.07 2.51 -9.64
N GLN A 2 -20.24 3.39 -9.09
CA GLN A 2 -19.31 3.04 -8.01
C GLN A 2 -20.10 2.73 -6.72
N PRO A 3 -19.74 1.69 -5.95
CA PRO A 3 -20.45 1.35 -4.72
C PRO A 3 -20.45 2.50 -3.70
N ASP A 4 -21.55 2.68 -2.96
CA ASP A 4 -21.71 3.80 -2.01
C ASP A 4 -20.64 3.81 -0.92
N PHE A 5 -20.21 2.62 -0.45
CA PHE A 5 -19.17 2.50 0.57
C PHE A 5 -17.84 3.14 0.16
N VAL A 6 -17.54 3.22 -1.15
CA VAL A 6 -16.30 3.81 -1.65
C VAL A 6 -16.23 5.30 -1.33
N LYS A 7 -17.35 6.02 -1.50
CA LYS A 7 -17.42 7.46 -1.19
C LYS A 7 -17.24 7.72 0.30
N GLU A 8 -17.87 6.90 1.14
CA GLU A 8 -17.80 7.04 2.60
C GLU A 8 -16.38 6.81 3.12
N ARG A 9 -15.73 5.70 2.73
CA ARG A 9 -14.36 5.41 3.17
C ARG A 9 -13.33 6.44 2.68
N LEU A 10 -13.49 6.96 1.45
CA LEU A 10 -12.61 7.99 0.92
C LEU A 10 -12.76 9.31 1.69
N LYS A 11 -14.00 9.72 1.99
CA LYS A 11 -14.24 10.90 2.82
C LYS A 11 -13.58 10.76 4.20
N LEU A 12 -13.71 9.59 4.83
CA LEU A 12 -13.07 9.32 6.11
C LEU A 12 -11.54 9.35 6.00
N PHE A 13 -10.97 8.75 4.95
CA PHE A 13 -9.52 8.76 4.72
C PHE A 13 -8.97 10.18 4.57
N GLU A 14 -9.63 11.07 3.83
CA GLU A 14 -9.19 12.45 3.69
C GLU A 14 -9.22 13.22 5.02
N ILE A 15 -10.22 12.96 5.87
CA ILE A 15 -10.30 13.53 7.22
C ILE A 15 -9.10 13.03 8.05
N LEU A 16 -8.87 11.72 8.09
CA LEU A 16 -7.77 11.11 8.85
C LEU A 16 -6.39 11.57 8.34
N LYS A 17 -6.22 11.68 7.03
CA LYS A 17 -4.99 12.16 6.41
C LYS A 17 -4.69 13.59 6.84
N LYS A 18 -5.69 14.46 6.84
CA LYS A 18 -5.55 15.85 7.29
C LYS A 18 -5.16 15.89 8.77
N ASP A 19 -5.84 15.12 9.61
CA ASP A 19 -5.57 15.06 11.04
C ASP A 19 -4.16 14.53 11.34
N HIS A 20 -3.70 13.52 10.60
CA HIS A 20 -2.35 12.98 10.71
C HIS A 20 -1.29 14.00 10.27
N GLN A 21 -1.58 14.88 9.31
CA GLN A 21 -0.64 15.91 8.83
C GLN A 21 -0.57 17.16 9.73
N LEU A 22 -1.62 17.43 10.53
CA LEU A 22 -1.70 18.61 11.39
C LEU A 22 -0.54 18.72 12.42
N PRO A 23 -0.17 17.66 13.16
CA PRO A 23 0.96 17.72 14.10
C PRO A 23 2.27 18.13 13.43
N PHE A 24 2.59 17.56 12.26
CA PHE A 24 3.82 17.85 11.50
C PHE A 24 3.85 19.31 11.01
N ALA A 25 2.72 19.84 10.55
CA ALA A 25 2.61 21.24 10.11
C ALA A 25 2.75 22.26 11.26
N VAL A 26 2.39 21.86 12.49
CA VAL A 26 2.52 22.70 13.69
C VAL A 26 3.94 22.66 14.26
N THR A 27 4.61 21.49 14.23
CA THR A 27 6.01 21.36 14.66
C THR A 27 6.96 22.12 13.75
N ASP A 28 6.71 22.13 12.44
CA ASP A 28 7.48 22.91 11.47
C ASP A 28 7.44 24.42 11.73
N LYS A 29 6.32 24.94 12.24
CA LYS A 29 6.16 26.38 12.55
C LYS A 29 6.82 26.81 13.87
N LYS A 30 7.14 25.87 14.76
CA LYS A 30 7.67 26.17 16.11
C LYS A 30 9.21 26.20 16.19
N GLY A 31 9.92 26.06 15.07
CA GLY A 31 11.35 26.37 14.98
C GLY A 31 12.25 25.53 15.90
N ASN A 32 12.02 24.22 16.00
CA ASN A 32 12.91 23.34 16.76
C ASN A 32 14.27 23.22 16.04
N THR A 33 15.35 23.58 16.72
CA THR A 33 16.65 23.95 16.12
C THR A 33 17.61 22.80 15.85
N ASN A 34 17.16 21.54 15.83
CA ASN A 34 17.99 20.45 15.29
C ASN A 34 17.15 19.34 14.65
N ASN A 35 16.48 19.67 13.54
CA ASN A 35 15.73 18.72 12.72
C ASN A 35 16.61 17.96 11.72
N VAL A 36 17.93 18.13 11.77
CA VAL A 36 18.87 17.54 10.81
C VAL A 36 19.14 16.08 11.17
N ILE A 37 18.90 15.18 10.22
CA ILE A 37 19.24 13.76 10.31
C ILE A 37 20.40 13.43 9.37
N THR A 38 21.11 12.36 9.68
CA THR A 38 22.17 11.78 8.85
C THR A 38 21.73 10.42 8.36
N VAL A 39 21.63 10.27 7.04
CA VAL A 39 21.26 9.02 6.38
C VAL A 39 22.52 8.41 5.78
N ARG A 40 22.91 7.23 6.27
CA ARG A 40 24.04 6.46 5.73
C ARG A 40 23.54 5.46 4.70
N VAL A 41 24.09 5.50 3.51
CA VAL A 41 23.72 4.60 2.42
C VAL A 41 24.71 3.42 2.37
N ALA A 42 24.26 2.26 1.88
CA ALA A 42 25.07 1.03 1.84
C ALA A 42 26.43 1.17 1.14
N ASP A 43 26.60 2.13 0.22
CA ASP A 43 27.86 2.41 -0.46
C ASP A 43 28.84 3.28 0.35
N GLY A 44 28.51 3.57 1.61
CA GLY A 44 29.31 4.37 2.54
C GLY A 44 29.06 5.88 2.45
N ARG A 45 28.24 6.35 1.50
CA ARG A 45 27.86 7.77 1.43
C ARG A 45 26.96 8.15 2.59
N THR A 46 27.01 9.44 2.94
CA THR A 46 26.11 10.03 3.93
C THR A 46 25.41 11.24 3.35
N VAL A 47 24.09 11.28 3.49
CA VAL A 47 23.23 12.36 3.04
C VAL A 47 22.63 13.04 4.27
N LYS A 48 22.57 14.37 4.27
CA LYS A 48 21.91 15.15 5.31
C LYS A 48 20.45 15.35 4.92
N GLY A 49 19.54 15.17 5.88
CA GLY A 49 18.11 15.34 5.66
C GLY A 49 17.44 16.06 6.82
N GLU A 50 16.12 16.18 6.73
CA GLU A 50 15.25 16.67 7.78
C GLU A 50 14.34 15.55 8.29
N VAL A 51 14.25 15.40 9.61
CA VAL A 51 13.35 14.46 10.27
C VAL A 51 11.90 14.70 9.87
N TRP A 52 11.14 13.64 9.63
CA TRP A 52 9.74 13.68 9.18
C TRP A 52 9.49 14.38 7.84
N LYS A 53 10.54 14.72 7.08
CA LYS A 53 10.44 15.32 5.74
C LYS A 53 11.22 14.56 4.69
N THR A 54 12.48 14.23 4.97
CA THR A 54 13.34 13.50 4.04
C THR A 54 12.84 12.07 3.89
N THR A 55 12.69 11.61 2.67
CA THR A 55 12.24 10.26 2.31
C THR A 55 13.37 9.45 1.69
N PRO A 56 13.33 8.09 1.75
CA PRO A 56 14.27 7.26 1.01
C PRO A 56 14.37 7.60 -0.48
N TYR A 57 13.24 7.94 -1.12
CA TYR A 57 13.22 8.32 -2.53
C TYR A 57 14.03 9.60 -2.80
N GLN A 58 13.90 10.62 -1.95
CA GLN A 58 14.68 11.86 -2.09
C GLN A 58 16.18 11.60 -1.92
N VAL A 59 16.55 10.77 -0.94
CA VAL A 59 17.95 10.37 -0.75
C VAL A 59 18.47 9.61 -1.97
N ALA A 60 17.68 8.68 -2.53
CA ALA A 60 18.04 7.98 -3.76
C ALA A 60 18.23 8.94 -4.94
N ALA A 61 17.33 9.91 -5.11
CA ALA A 61 17.37 10.87 -6.21
C ALA A 61 18.56 11.84 -6.12
N GLU A 62 19.00 12.19 -4.91
CA GLU A 62 20.22 12.96 -4.68
C GLU A 62 21.48 12.19 -5.09
N ILE A 63 21.47 10.86 -4.94
CA ILE A 63 22.59 10.00 -5.34
C ILE A 63 22.60 9.79 -6.86
N SER A 64 21.47 9.40 -7.43
CA SER A 64 21.27 9.21 -8.88
C SER A 64 19.77 9.11 -9.19
N PRO A 65 19.28 9.87 -10.18
CA PRO A 65 17.91 9.73 -10.68
C PRO A 65 17.56 8.30 -11.14
N GLU A 66 18.50 7.61 -11.77
CA GLU A 66 18.33 6.23 -12.25
C GLU A 66 18.18 5.24 -11.10
N LEU A 67 18.94 5.45 -10.01
CA LEU A 67 18.81 4.65 -8.79
C LEU A 67 17.43 4.86 -8.14
N ALA A 68 16.97 6.10 -8.03
CA ALA A 68 15.64 6.40 -7.50
C ALA A 68 14.51 5.77 -8.33
N GLU A 69 14.63 5.79 -9.66
CA GLU A 69 13.64 5.20 -10.56
C GLU A 69 13.69 3.67 -10.63
N SER A 70 14.84 3.04 -10.36
CA SER A 70 14.96 1.58 -10.32
C SER A 70 14.56 0.98 -8.96
N ALA A 71 14.67 1.74 -7.87
CA ALA A 71 14.28 1.29 -6.54
C ALA A 71 12.78 0.92 -6.47
N VAL A 72 12.50 -0.19 -5.80
CA VAL A 72 11.16 -0.73 -5.54
C VAL A 72 10.71 -0.37 -4.13
N VAL A 73 11.60 -0.57 -3.15
CA VAL A 73 11.36 -0.36 -1.72
C VAL A 73 12.70 -0.01 -1.04
N ALA A 74 12.65 0.57 0.15
CA ALA A 74 13.82 0.80 0.98
C ALA A 74 13.86 -0.16 2.18
N LYS A 75 15.05 -0.35 2.75
CA LYS A 75 15.24 -0.79 4.13
C LYS A 75 15.83 0.35 4.94
N VAL A 76 15.19 0.68 6.05
CA VAL A 76 15.61 1.71 6.99
C VAL A 76 15.92 1.02 8.30
N ASN A 77 17.18 1.04 8.74
CA ASN A 77 17.65 0.34 9.93
C ASN A 77 17.32 -1.17 9.94
N GLY A 78 17.32 -1.79 8.76
CA GLY A 78 17.03 -3.22 8.57
C GLY A 78 15.55 -3.56 8.37
N GLU A 79 14.64 -2.59 8.50
CA GLU A 79 13.19 -2.81 8.31
C GLU A 79 12.71 -2.28 6.95
N LEU A 80 11.81 -3.01 6.29
CA LEU A 80 11.22 -2.58 5.02
C LEU A 80 10.41 -1.29 5.19
N TRP A 81 10.58 -0.36 4.25
CA TRP A 81 10.10 1.01 4.34
C TRP A 81 9.64 1.55 2.97
N ASP A 82 8.47 2.19 2.92
CA ASP A 82 7.99 2.81 1.69
C ASP A 82 8.94 3.92 1.22
N LEU A 83 9.21 4.00 -0.07
CA LEU A 83 10.15 4.98 -0.61
C LEU A 83 9.72 6.44 -0.35
N ASP A 84 8.42 6.70 -0.24
CA ASP A 84 7.86 8.03 0.05
C ASP A 84 7.50 8.23 1.55
N ARG A 85 7.74 7.24 2.42
CA ARG A 85 7.53 7.41 3.87
C ARG A 85 8.69 8.23 4.46
N PRO A 86 8.43 9.36 5.15
CA PRO A 86 9.49 10.16 5.75
C PRO A 86 10.30 9.40 6.80
N LEU A 87 11.59 9.70 6.87
CA LEU A 87 12.53 9.15 7.85
C LEU A 87 12.31 9.81 9.22
N GLU A 88 12.38 9.00 10.28
CA GLU A 88 12.03 9.41 11.64
C GLU A 88 13.26 9.79 12.49
N GLY A 89 14.47 9.65 11.93
CA GLY A 89 15.73 9.94 12.61
C GLY A 89 16.95 9.59 11.76
N ASP A 90 18.12 9.58 12.39
CA ASP A 90 19.33 9.03 11.79
C ASP A 90 19.10 7.56 11.39
N SER A 91 19.58 7.20 10.20
CA SER A 91 19.25 5.89 9.64
C SER A 91 20.31 5.32 8.72
N ILE A 92 20.37 4.00 8.69
CA ILE A 92 21.04 3.23 7.63
C ILE A 92 20.00 2.91 6.56
N LEU A 93 20.25 3.35 5.33
CA LEU A 93 19.38 3.20 4.17
C LEU A 93 20.00 2.23 3.17
N GLU A 94 19.22 1.21 2.83
CA GLU A 94 19.47 0.31 1.71
C GLU A 94 18.31 0.42 0.72
N LEU A 95 18.62 0.54 -0.57
CA LEU A 95 17.61 0.63 -1.64
C LEU A 95 17.55 -0.72 -2.35
N LEU A 96 16.36 -1.32 -2.38
CA LEU A 96 16.17 -2.62 -2.97
C LEU A 96 15.53 -2.48 -4.35
N THR A 97 16.19 -3.07 -5.34
CA THR A 97 15.71 -3.23 -6.71
C THR A 97 15.02 -4.59 -6.88
N PHE A 98 14.36 -4.81 -8.02
CA PHE A 98 13.50 -5.99 -8.25
C PHE A 98 14.27 -7.34 -8.27
N ASP A 99 15.59 -7.33 -8.33
CA ASP A 99 16.44 -8.52 -8.18
C ASP A 99 16.48 -9.06 -6.73
N ASN A 100 16.03 -8.28 -5.74
CA ASN A 100 15.92 -8.72 -4.35
C ASN A 100 14.55 -9.36 -4.06
N GLU A 101 14.52 -10.49 -3.33
CA GLU A 101 13.30 -11.23 -3.01
C GLU A 101 12.27 -10.42 -2.19
N GLU A 102 12.70 -9.61 -1.23
CA GLU A 102 11.79 -8.76 -0.44
C GLU A 102 11.19 -7.65 -1.30
N ALA A 103 11.97 -7.09 -2.24
CA ALA A 103 11.46 -6.14 -3.22
C ALA A 103 10.44 -6.79 -4.17
N GLN A 104 10.68 -8.03 -4.61
CA GLN A 104 9.70 -8.78 -5.41
C GLN A 104 8.40 -9.00 -4.64
N ALA A 105 8.48 -9.38 -3.36
CA ALA A 105 7.31 -9.53 -2.51
C ALA A 105 6.51 -8.22 -2.39
N VAL A 106 7.17 -7.08 -2.21
CA VAL A 106 6.53 -5.75 -2.17
C VAL A 106 5.89 -5.39 -3.52
N TYR A 107 6.57 -5.68 -4.62
CA TYR A 107 6.05 -5.46 -5.97
C TYR A 107 4.79 -6.30 -6.23
N TRP A 108 4.82 -7.58 -5.85
CA TRP A 108 3.67 -8.47 -5.99
C TRP A 108 2.50 -8.08 -5.09
N HIS A 109 2.79 -7.64 -3.86
CA HIS A 109 1.78 -7.15 -2.95
C HIS A 109 1.06 -5.90 -3.50
N SER A 110 1.84 -5.00 -4.09
CA SER A 110 1.29 -3.81 -4.77
C SER A 110 0.46 -4.19 -6.01
N SER A 111 0.87 -5.23 -6.73
CA SER A 111 0.11 -5.79 -7.85
C SER A 111 -1.22 -6.41 -7.41
N ALA A 112 -1.26 -7.03 -6.22
CA ALA A 112 -2.49 -7.50 -5.61
C ALA A 112 -3.47 -6.34 -5.38
N HIS A 113 -3.01 -5.20 -4.85
CA HIS A 113 -3.88 -4.03 -4.65
C HIS A 113 -4.50 -3.53 -5.97
N VAL A 114 -3.73 -3.48 -7.06
CA VAL A 114 -4.28 -3.12 -8.39
C VAL A 114 -5.38 -4.09 -8.82
N LEU A 115 -5.20 -5.39 -8.60
CA LEU A 115 -6.25 -6.39 -8.87
C LEU A 115 -7.46 -6.21 -7.94
N GLY A 116 -7.22 -5.93 -6.66
CA GLY A 116 -8.26 -5.68 -5.66
C GLY A 116 -9.17 -4.51 -6.07
N GLU A 117 -8.58 -3.39 -6.48
CA GLU A 117 -9.33 -2.25 -7.01
C GLU A 117 -10.14 -2.63 -8.25
N ALA A 118 -9.52 -3.33 -9.21
CA ALA A 118 -10.22 -3.77 -10.42
C ALA A 118 -11.42 -4.67 -10.09
N MET A 119 -11.29 -5.58 -9.10
CA MET A 119 -12.38 -6.43 -8.66
C MET A 119 -13.49 -5.66 -7.93
N GLU A 120 -13.17 -4.66 -7.11
CA GLU A 120 -14.19 -3.79 -6.51
C GLU A 120 -14.96 -3.01 -7.57
N LEU A 121 -14.27 -2.48 -8.59
CA LEU A 121 -14.89 -1.74 -9.68
C LEU A 121 -15.76 -2.62 -10.58
N TYR A 122 -15.31 -3.83 -10.88
CA TYR A 122 -15.99 -4.73 -11.81
C TYR A 122 -17.10 -5.56 -11.17
N TYR A 123 -16.87 -6.07 -9.94
CA TYR A 123 -17.80 -6.95 -9.25
C TYR A 123 -18.60 -6.26 -8.15
N GLY A 124 -18.12 -5.15 -7.59
CA GLY A 124 -18.66 -4.58 -6.35
C GLY A 124 -18.45 -5.50 -5.13
N GLY A 125 -17.48 -6.41 -5.22
CA GLY A 125 -17.23 -7.43 -4.21
C GLY A 125 -16.58 -6.89 -2.94
N HIS A 126 -16.64 -7.69 -1.88
CA HIS A 126 -15.94 -7.42 -0.62
C HIS A 126 -14.57 -8.08 -0.65
N LEU A 127 -13.52 -7.26 -0.68
CA LEU A 127 -12.13 -7.71 -0.67
C LEU A 127 -11.77 -8.42 0.63
N CYS A 128 -10.96 -9.45 0.49
CA CYS A 128 -10.60 -10.36 1.56
C CYS A 128 -9.07 -10.35 1.81
N TYR A 129 -8.35 -11.39 1.36
CA TYR A 129 -6.89 -11.50 1.44
C TYR A 129 -6.27 -11.28 0.06
N GLY A 130 -5.19 -10.50 -0.02
CA GLY A 130 -4.45 -10.28 -1.24
C GLY A 130 -2.93 -10.26 -1.05
N PRO A 131 -2.32 -11.37 -0.60
CA PRO A 131 -0.90 -11.39 -0.34
C PRO A 131 -0.07 -11.60 -1.62
N PRO A 132 1.22 -11.24 -1.59
CA PRO A 132 2.18 -11.77 -2.54
C PRO A 132 2.39 -13.28 -2.33
N ILE A 133 2.80 -13.96 -3.38
CA ILE A 133 3.28 -15.35 -3.38
C ILE A 133 4.62 -15.41 -4.12
N GLU A 134 5.31 -16.56 -4.05
CA GLU A 134 6.68 -16.75 -4.58
C GLU A 134 6.88 -16.17 -6.00
N ASN A 135 5.91 -16.39 -6.90
CA ASN A 135 6.01 -15.97 -8.30
C ASN A 135 4.79 -15.16 -8.77
N GLY A 136 4.23 -14.31 -7.90
CA GLY A 136 3.11 -13.45 -8.25
C GLY A 136 2.25 -13.07 -7.06
N PHE A 137 0.95 -12.99 -7.26
CA PHE A 137 -0.01 -12.61 -6.23
C PHE A 137 -1.36 -13.28 -6.50
N TYR A 138 -2.22 -13.26 -5.50
CA TYR A 138 -3.65 -13.51 -5.68
C TYR A 138 -4.44 -12.48 -4.89
N TYR A 139 -5.75 -12.43 -5.14
CA TYR A 139 -6.64 -11.64 -4.32
C TYR A 139 -8.01 -12.34 -4.22
N ASP A 140 -8.42 -12.63 -2.99
CA ASP A 140 -9.73 -13.19 -2.68
C ASP A 140 -10.79 -12.07 -2.61
N THR A 141 -11.96 -12.33 -3.19
CA THR A 141 -13.10 -11.42 -3.13
C THR A 141 -14.38 -12.19 -2.93
N PHE A 142 -15.27 -11.67 -2.10
CA PHE A 142 -16.62 -12.18 -1.93
C PHE A 142 -17.59 -11.38 -2.80
N ILE A 143 -18.26 -12.06 -3.73
CA ILE A 143 -19.13 -11.45 -4.75
C ILE A 143 -20.57 -12.00 -4.69
N GLY A 144 -21.00 -12.45 -3.51
CA GLY A 144 -22.34 -13.04 -3.30
C GLY A 144 -22.49 -14.38 -4.03
N ASP A 145 -23.61 -14.53 -4.75
CA ASP A 145 -23.93 -15.75 -5.52
C ASP A 145 -23.28 -15.78 -6.91
N ARG A 146 -22.48 -14.76 -7.27
CA ARG A 146 -21.74 -14.71 -8.53
C ARG A 146 -20.45 -15.54 -8.41
N ALA A 147 -19.98 -16.06 -9.53
CA ALA A 147 -18.64 -16.61 -9.67
C ALA A 147 -17.84 -15.83 -10.71
N VAL A 148 -16.52 -15.76 -10.53
CA VAL A 148 -15.62 -15.24 -11.57
C VAL A 148 -15.62 -16.22 -12.73
N SER A 149 -15.81 -15.72 -13.96
CA SER A 149 -15.67 -16.52 -15.17
C SER A 149 -14.32 -16.25 -15.84
N SER A 150 -13.72 -17.28 -16.45
CA SER A 150 -12.48 -17.14 -17.22
C SER A 150 -12.63 -16.17 -18.40
N THR A 151 -13.85 -15.99 -18.90
CA THR A 151 -14.18 -15.02 -19.96
C THR A 151 -14.11 -13.56 -19.51
N GLU A 152 -14.07 -13.30 -18.20
CA GLU A 152 -14.03 -11.95 -17.62
C GLU A 152 -12.60 -11.48 -17.32
N LEU A 153 -11.61 -12.37 -17.39
CA LEU A 153 -10.22 -12.05 -17.01
C LEU A 153 -9.64 -10.94 -17.88
N SER A 154 -9.97 -10.90 -19.18
CA SER A 154 -9.53 -9.81 -20.07
C SER A 154 -10.10 -8.46 -19.67
N ALA A 155 -11.38 -8.41 -19.25
CA ALA A 155 -12.01 -7.19 -18.79
C ALA A 155 -11.37 -6.68 -17.48
N LEU A 156 -11.05 -7.58 -16.55
CA LEU A 156 -10.30 -7.23 -15.34
C LEU A 156 -8.89 -6.72 -15.66
N GLU A 157 -8.18 -7.38 -16.57
CA GLU A 157 -6.84 -6.95 -17.02
C GLU A 157 -6.88 -5.55 -17.64
N ASP A 158 -7.91 -5.22 -18.41
CA ASP A 158 -8.07 -3.89 -19.02
C ASP A 158 -8.36 -2.79 -17.99
N ILE A 159 -9.11 -3.10 -16.93
CA ILE A 159 -9.26 -2.21 -15.77
C ILE A 159 -7.92 -2.04 -15.06
N CYS A 160 -7.18 -3.12 -14.79
CA CYS A 160 -5.86 -3.05 -14.17
C CYS A 160 -4.88 -2.20 -14.99
N LYS A 161 -4.87 -2.33 -16.32
CA LYS A 161 -4.04 -1.48 -17.21
C LYS A 161 -4.43 -0.01 -17.10
N THR A 162 -5.70 0.30 -16.92
CA THR A 162 -6.19 1.66 -16.71
C THR A 162 -5.65 2.22 -15.39
N ILE A 163 -5.79 1.47 -14.29
CA ILE A 163 -5.27 1.82 -12.96
C ILE A 163 -3.74 2.04 -12.98
N ILE A 164 -3.00 1.16 -13.67
CA ILE A 164 -1.54 1.29 -13.86
C ILE A 164 -1.19 2.60 -14.59
N LYS A 165 -1.93 2.92 -15.66
CA LYS A 165 -1.70 4.12 -16.47
C LYS A 165 -1.97 5.41 -15.69
N GLU A 166 -2.90 5.38 -14.74
CA GLU A 166 -3.24 6.51 -13.87
C GLU A 166 -2.12 6.86 -12.88
N LYS A 167 -1.16 5.96 -12.63
CA LYS A 167 -0.06 6.16 -11.67
C LYS A 167 -0.56 6.62 -10.29
N GLN A 168 -1.61 5.97 -9.81
CA GLN A 168 -2.19 6.29 -8.52
C GLN A 168 -1.15 6.06 -7.40
N PRO A 169 -0.92 7.05 -6.51
CA PRO A 169 0.05 6.90 -5.43
C PRO A 169 -0.45 5.92 -4.37
N PHE A 170 0.48 5.20 -3.74
CA PHE A 170 0.18 4.43 -2.53
C PHE A 170 0.35 5.32 -1.31
N GLU A 171 -0.75 5.65 -0.65
CA GLU A 171 -0.78 6.56 0.50
C GLU A 171 -0.99 5.77 1.79
N ARG A 172 0.03 5.73 2.65
CA ARG A 172 0.01 5.06 3.95
C ARG A 172 -0.66 5.93 5.01
N LEU A 173 -1.53 5.36 5.84
CA LEU A 173 -1.93 5.93 7.12
C LEU A 173 -1.91 4.88 8.23
N GLU A 174 -1.47 5.28 9.41
CA GLU A 174 -1.68 4.51 10.63
C GLU A 174 -2.92 5.03 11.37
N VAL A 175 -3.84 4.14 11.69
CA VAL A 175 -5.19 4.47 12.15
C VAL A 175 -5.58 3.55 13.31
N SER A 176 -6.39 4.03 14.25
CA SER A 176 -6.88 3.20 15.36
C SER A 176 -7.81 2.10 14.87
N LYS A 177 -7.80 0.97 15.59
CA LYS A 177 -8.64 -0.18 15.29
C LYS A 177 -10.13 0.18 15.26
N GLU A 178 -10.59 1.06 16.14
CA GLU A 178 -11.99 1.48 16.25
C GLU A 178 -12.44 2.24 14.99
N VAL A 179 -11.61 3.17 14.50
CA VAL A 179 -11.89 3.94 13.29
C VAL A 179 -11.87 3.02 12.05
N LEU A 180 -10.97 2.04 12.02
CA LEU A 180 -10.91 1.07 10.93
C LEU A 180 -12.12 0.13 10.91
N LEU A 181 -12.64 -0.26 12.07
CA LEU A 181 -13.88 -1.03 12.16
C LEU A 181 -15.07 -0.25 11.60
N GLU A 182 -15.14 1.07 11.84
CA GLU A 182 -16.14 1.94 11.22
C GLU A 182 -15.91 2.08 9.71
N MET A 183 -14.67 2.31 9.28
CA MET A 183 -14.29 2.45 7.87
C MET A 183 -14.69 1.21 7.04
N PHE A 184 -14.48 0.02 7.60
CA PHE A 184 -14.73 -1.26 6.94
C PHE A 184 -16.04 -1.92 7.34
N LYS A 185 -16.97 -1.22 8.01
CA LYS A 185 -18.24 -1.80 8.51
C LYS A 185 -19.07 -2.52 7.45
N TYR A 186 -18.93 -2.13 6.18
CA TYR A 186 -19.57 -2.76 5.03
C TYR A 186 -18.95 -4.12 4.67
N ASN A 187 -17.69 -4.36 5.02
CA ASN A 187 -16.91 -5.54 4.68
C ASN A 187 -16.66 -6.42 5.92
N LYS A 188 -17.55 -7.39 6.12
CA LYS A 188 -17.47 -8.37 7.23
C LYS A 188 -16.12 -9.09 7.33
N PHE A 189 -15.42 -9.31 6.21
CA PHE A 189 -14.15 -10.03 6.19
C PHE A 189 -13.03 -9.17 6.78
N LYS A 190 -12.94 -7.90 6.37
CA LYS A 190 -11.98 -6.95 6.95
C LYS A 190 -12.26 -6.67 8.42
N CYS A 191 -13.52 -6.53 8.83
CA CYS A 191 -13.89 -6.42 10.24
C CYS A 191 -13.45 -7.64 11.05
N ARG A 192 -13.63 -8.85 10.52
CA ARG A 192 -13.17 -10.09 11.17
C ARG A 192 -11.64 -10.12 11.30
N ILE A 193 -10.90 -9.77 10.24
CA ILE A 193 -9.44 -9.66 10.26
C ILE A 193 -8.98 -8.65 11.33
N LEU A 194 -9.60 -7.48 11.41
CA LEU A 194 -9.31 -6.47 12.44
C LEU A 194 -9.53 -7.03 13.84
N ASN A 195 -10.63 -7.75 14.07
CA ASN A 195 -10.95 -8.30 15.39
C ASN A 195 -10.02 -9.44 15.80
N GLU A 196 -9.68 -10.34 14.88
CA GLU A 196 -8.94 -11.58 15.18
C GLU A 196 -7.42 -11.44 15.07
N LYS A 197 -6.92 -10.59 14.16
CA LYS A 197 -5.48 -10.52 13.83
C LYS A 197 -4.80 -9.23 14.26
N VAL A 198 -5.56 -8.16 14.55
CA VAL A 198 -5.00 -6.89 15.02
C VAL A 198 -5.13 -6.79 16.53
N ASN A 199 -4.01 -7.08 17.21
CA ASN A 199 -3.88 -7.07 18.66
C ASN A 199 -3.25 -5.77 19.20
N THR A 200 -3.02 -4.80 18.32
CA THR A 200 -2.46 -3.48 18.63
C THR A 200 -3.56 -2.41 18.59
N PRO A 201 -3.39 -1.27 19.29
CA PRO A 201 -4.35 -0.17 19.25
C PRO A 201 -4.53 0.44 17.85
N THR A 202 -3.45 0.43 17.06
CA THR A 202 -3.41 0.96 15.69
C THR A 202 -2.95 -0.11 14.71
N THR A 203 -3.30 0.08 13.44
CA THR A 203 -2.72 -0.65 12.31
C THR A 203 -2.75 0.24 11.07
N THR A 204 -2.16 -0.23 9.99
CA THR A 204 -1.96 0.54 8.77
C THR A 204 -3.03 0.24 7.72
N VAL A 205 -3.42 1.28 6.98
CA VAL A 205 -4.15 1.18 5.71
C VAL A 205 -3.35 1.85 4.61
N TYR A 206 -3.55 1.36 3.39
CA TYR A 206 -3.04 1.99 2.19
C TYR A 206 -4.19 2.39 1.28
N ARG A 207 -4.15 3.63 0.80
CA ARG A 207 -5.00 4.06 -0.30
C ARG A 207 -4.23 3.97 -1.61
N CYS A 208 -4.92 3.51 -2.65
CA CYS A 208 -4.48 3.57 -4.03
C CYS A 208 -5.68 4.00 -4.88
N GLY A 209 -5.69 5.26 -5.31
CA GLY A 209 -6.85 5.85 -5.98
C GLY A 209 -8.15 5.71 -5.15
N PRO A 210 -9.20 5.04 -5.67
CA PRO A 210 -10.44 4.79 -4.95
C PRO A 210 -10.36 3.62 -3.96
N LEU A 211 -9.36 2.74 -4.06
CA LEU A 211 -9.15 1.62 -3.14
C LEU A 211 -8.57 2.12 -1.82
N ILE A 212 -9.12 1.63 -0.70
CA ILE A 212 -8.47 1.69 0.61
C ILE A 212 -8.46 0.26 1.15
N ASP A 213 -7.28 -0.22 1.51
CA ASP A 213 -7.09 -1.59 1.95
C ASP A 213 -6.31 -1.68 3.28
N LEU A 214 -6.71 -2.64 4.11
CA LEU A 214 -6.04 -2.98 5.36
C LEU A 214 -4.76 -3.73 5.05
N CYS A 215 -3.63 -3.06 5.21
CA CYS A 215 -2.34 -3.58 4.79
C CYS A 215 -1.21 -2.97 5.64
N LYS A 216 -0.27 -3.80 6.08
CA LYS A 216 0.92 -3.35 6.81
C LYS A 216 1.97 -2.70 5.90
N GLY A 217 1.89 -2.96 4.60
CA GLY A 217 2.86 -2.52 3.61
C GLY A 217 4.23 -3.19 3.78
N PRO A 218 5.29 -2.58 3.21
CA PRO A 218 5.23 -1.40 2.35
C PRO A 218 4.67 -1.71 0.94
N HIS A 219 4.49 -0.66 0.15
CA HIS A 219 4.13 -0.73 -1.26
C HIS A 219 5.11 0.04 -2.15
N VAL A 220 5.05 -0.22 -3.46
CA VAL A 220 5.71 0.63 -4.45
C VAL A 220 5.11 2.04 -4.44
N ARG A 221 5.84 3.03 -4.95
CA ARG A 221 5.42 4.46 -4.91
C ARG A 221 4.04 4.72 -5.52
N HIS A 222 3.80 4.15 -6.70
CA HIS A 222 2.55 4.32 -7.44
C HIS A 222 2.28 3.13 -8.37
N THR A 223 1.03 2.94 -8.78
CA THR A 223 0.59 1.81 -9.62
C THR A 223 1.38 1.69 -10.92
N GLY A 224 1.79 2.80 -11.53
CA GLY A 224 2.61 2.80 -12.74
C GLY A 224 4.01 2.17 -12.62
N LYS A 225 4.49 1.83 -11.41
CA LYS A 225 5.70 1.01 -11.23
C LYS A 225 5.43 -0.43 -11.67
N ILE A 226 4.17 -0.88 -11.59
CA ILE A 226 3.70 -2.16 -12.09
C ILE A 226 3.48 -1.99 -13.60
N LYS A 227 4.45 -2.39 -14.42
CA LYS A 227 4.43 -2.08 -15.86
C LYS A 227 3.35 -2.86 -16.62
N THR A 228 3.16 -4.11 -16.25
CA THR A 228 2.23 -5.04 -16.91
C THR A 228 1.69 -6.02 -15.88
N ILE A 229 0.52 -6.58 -16.18
CA ILE A 229 -0.20 -7.51 -15.31
C ILE A 229 -0.92 -8.54 -16.17
N LYS A 230 -0.96 -9.79 -15.69
CA LYS A 230 -1.65 -10.90 -16.33
C LYS A 230 -2.34 -11.72 -15.25
N ILE A 231 -3.61 -12.08 -15.49
CA ILE A 231 -4.37 -12.95 -14.60
C ILE A 231 -4.41 -14.33 -15.26
N PHE A 232 -3.85 -15.33 -14.59
CA PHE A 232 -3.70 -16.67 -15.16
C PHE A 232 -4.89 -17.59 -14.89
N LYS A 233 -5.44 -17.52 -13.67
CA LYS A 233 -6.44 -18.46 -13.19
C LYS A 233 -7.34 -17.78 -12.17
N ASN A 234 -8.52 -18.34 -12.02
CA ASN A 234 -9.44 -18.07 -10.93
C ASN A 234 -9.86 -19.39 -10.27
N SER A 235 -10.22 -19.33 -9.00
CA SER A 235 -10.75 -20.45 -8.23
C SER A 235 -11.78 -19.92 -7.24
N SER A 236 -12.61 -20.80 -6.71
CA SER A 236 -13.53 -20.49 -5.62
C SER A 236 -13.17 -21.34 -4.41
N THR A 237 -13.20 -20.74 -3.23
CA THR A 237 -12.94 -21.42 -1.96
C THR A 237 -13.91 -20.92 -0.90
N TYR A 238 -14.17 -21.76 0.10
CA TYR A 238 -14.76 -21.28 1.34
C TYR A 238 -13.79 -20.36 2.05
N TRP A 239 -14.32 -19.36 2.76
CA TRP A 239 -13.53 -18.41 3.52
C TRP A 239 -12.71 -19.15 4.59
N GLU A 240 -11.38 -19.08 4.52
CA GLU A 240 -10.46 -19.82 5.39
C GLU A 240 -10.74 -21.34 5.44
N GLY A 241 -11.29 -21.89 4.35
CA GLY A 241 -11.66 -23.31 4.26
C GLY A 241 -12.86 -23.70 5.12
N ASN A 242 -13.59 -22.74 5.71
CA ASN A 242 -14.76 -22.99 6.53
C ASN A 242 -16.07 -22.74 5.74
N PRO A 243 -16.89 -23.78 5.48
CA PRO A 243 -18.16 -23.63 4.79
C PRO A 243 -19.27 -22.98 5.64
N LYS A 244 -19.02 -22.73 6.94
CA LYS A 244 -19.95 -22.10 7.88
C LYS A 244 -19.58 -20.65 8.18
#